data_AF-A0A354H0U3-F1
#
_entry.id   AF-A0A354H0U3-F1
#
_cell.length_a   1.000
_cell.length_b   1.000
_cell.length_c   1.000
_cell.angle_alpha   90.00
_cell.angle_beta   90.00
_cell.angle_gamma   90.00
#
_symmetry.space_group_name_H-M   'P 1'
#
loop_
_entity.id
_entity.type
_entity.pdbx_description
1 polymer ?
#
loop_
_entity_poly.entity_id
_entity_poly.type
_entity_poly.pdbx_seq_one_letter_code
_entity_poly.pdbx_strand_id
1 'polypeptide(L)'
;RLGRKEGLSPATIAVWRGRPTVGLNDAELEELAAAQNVRKASRRDLAAAVAQGATAATTVAATMALAHLAGVRVFATGGIGG
;
A
#
# COMPACT_ATOMS: atom_id res chain seq x y z
N ARG A 1 6.36 -1.88 -13.43
CA ARG A 1 6.66 -1.60 -14.86
C ARG A 1 5.74 -2.33 -15.83
N LEU A 2 5.27 -3.55 -15.56
CA LEU A 2 4.40 -4.33 -16.47
C LEU A 2 3.08 -3.60 -16.81
N GLY A 3 2.30 -3.18 -15.80
CA GLY A 3 0.98 -2.56 -16.04
C GLY A 3 1.01 -1.29 -16.90
N ARG A 4 2.03 -0.43 -16.77
CA ARG A 4 2.15 0.80 -17.58
C ARG A 4 2.32 0.51 -19.07
N LYS A 5 3.00 -0.61 -19.43
CA LYS A 5 3.16 -1.02 -20.84
C LYS A 5 1.83 -1.43 -21.48
N GLU A 6 0.95 -1.99 -20.66
CA GLU A 6 -0.40 -2.43 -21.05
C GLU A 6 -1.46 -1.32 -20.89
N GLY A 7 -1.04 -0.05 -20.73
CA GLY A 7 -1.96 1.08 -20.57
C GLY A 7 -2.65 1.19 -19.20
N LEU A 8 -2.25 0.39 -18.21
CA LEU A 8 -2.78 0.47 -16.85
C LEU A 8 -2.05 1.55 -16.04
N SER A 9 -2.78 2.23 -15.16
CA SER A 9 -2.19 3.12 -14.16
C SER A 9 -2.00 2.37 -12.83
N PRO A 10 -0.79 1.86 -12.52
CA PRO A 10 -0.56 1.12 -11.27
C PRO A 10 -0.63 2.06 -10.07
N ALA A 11 -1.28 1.62 -9.01
CA ALA A 11 -1.36 2.33 -7.74
C ALA A 11 -0.80 1.47 -6.62
N THR A 12 0.44 1.74 -6.20
CA THR A 12 1.00 1.08 -5.00
C THR A 12 0.32 1.65 -3.76
N ILE A 13 -0.14 0.78 -2.88
CA ILE A 13 -0.92 1.15 -1.69
C ILE A 13 -0.07 0.93 -0.44
N ALA A 14 -0.09 1.90 0.48
CA ALA A 14 0.61 1.84 1.77
C ALA A 14 -0.04 2.80 2.79
N VAL A 15 0.41 2.77 4.04
CA VAL A 15 0.28 3.92 4.94
C VAL A 15 1.59 4.69 4.87
N TRP A 16 1.54 5.92 4.36
CA TRP A 16 2.71 6.77 4.16
C TRP A 16 2.71 7.90 5.18
N ARG A 17 3.65 7.86 6.13
CA ARG A 17 3.78 8.89 7.19
C ARG A 17 2.43 9.20 7.88
N GLY A 18 1.70 8.14 8.23
CA GLY A 18 0.38 8.21 8.88
C GLY A 18 -0.81 8.39 7.94
N ARG A 19 -0.62 8.45 6.62
CA ARG A 19 -1.71 8.66 5.65
C ARG A 19 -1.94 7.42 4.80
N PRO A 20 -3.15 6.82 4.81
CA PRO A 20 -3.49 5.80 3.83
C PRO A 20 -3.37 6.40 2.44
N THR A 21 -2.53 5.80 1.60
CA THR A 21 -2.17 6.34 0.30
C THR A 21 -2.37 5.28 -0.76
N VAL A 22 -3.15 5.62 -1.79
CA VAL A 22 -3.42 4.76 -2.94
C VAL A 22 -2.77 5.40 -4.16
N GLY A 23 -1.63 4.84 -4.58
CA GLY A 23 -0.80 5.42 -5.61
C GLY A 23 0.33 6.27 -5.03
N LEU A 24 1.31 5.62 -4.40
CA LEU A 24 2.60 6.27 -4.14
C LEU A 24 3.24 6.75 -5.44
N ASN A 25 3.87 7.92 -5.40
CA ASN A 25 4.73 8.34 -6.48
C ASN A 25 6.05 7.55 -6.48
N ASP A 26 6.84 7.71 -7.54
CA ASP A 26 8.06 6.90 -7.71
C ASP A 26 9.10 7.16 -6.60
N ALA A 27 9.23 8.40 -6.12
CA ALA A 27 10.15 8.74 -5.04
C ALA A 27 9.70 8.16 -3.69
N GLU A 28 8.40 8.25 -3.37
CA GLU A 28 7.83 7.67 -2.15
C GLU A 28 7.95 6.14 -2.15
N LEU A 29 7.77 5.51 -3.32
CA LEU A 29 7.96 4.08 -3.48
C LEU A 29 9.42 3.66 -3.25
N GLU A 30 10.37 4.42 -3.79
CA GLU A 30 11.80 4.19 -3.57
C GLU A 30 12.17 4.36 -2.09
N GLU A 31 11.68 5.42 -1.44
CA GLU A 31 11.88 5.62 0.00
C GLU A 31 11.27 4.48 0.83
N LEU A 32 10.05 4.03 0.50
CA LEU A 32 9.41 2.91 1.18
C LEU A 32 10.21 1.60 1.02
N ALA A 33 10.75 1.36 -0.18
CA ALA A 33 11.55 0.17 -0.47
C ALA A 33 12.92 0.18 0.24
N ALA A 34 13.52 1.35 0.43
CA ALA A 34 14.80 1.51 1.11
C ALA A 34 14.69 1.53 2.65
N ALA A 35 13.51 1.84 3.19
CA ALA A 35 13.31 2.01 4.62
C ALA A 35 13.48 0.69 5.41
N GLN A 36 14.36 0.73 6.42
CA GLN A 36 14.75 -0.44 7.22
C GLN A 36 13.72 -0.83 8.32
N ASN A 37 12.81 0.09 8.70
CA ASN A 37 11.89 -0.08 9.83
C ASN A 37 10.42 0.10 9.44
N VAL A 38 10.04 -0.39 8.27
CA VAL A 38 8.64 -0.31 7.80
C VAL A 38 7.80 -1.37 8.48
N ARG A 39 6.76 -0.94 9.21
CA ARG A 39 5.80 -1.88 9.82
C ARG A 39 5.03 -2.60 8.71
N LYS A 40 4.90 -3.93 8.83
CA LYS A 40 3.96 -4.69 8.01
C LYS A 40 2.57 -4.64 8.64
N ALA A 41 1.62 -3.98 7.99
CA ALA A 41 0.28 -3.70 8.55
C ALA A 41 -0.81 -4.52 7.84
N SER A 42 -1.59 -5.26 8.63
CA SER A 42 -2.88 -5.83 8.21
C SER A 42 -4.02 -4.86 8.51
N ARG A 43 -5.26 -5.22 8.14
CA ARG A 43 -6.43 -4.33 8.27
C ARG A 43 -6.61 -3.76 9.68
N ARG A 44 -6.38 -4.60 10.72
CA ARG A 44 -6.49 -4.20 12.13
C ARG A 44 -5.43 -3.18 12.57
N ASP A 45 -4.28 -3.14 11.88
CA ASP A 45 -3.13 -2.32 12.25
C ASP A 45 -3.21 -0.92 11.63
N LEU A 46 -4.12 -0.70 10.66
CA LEU A 46 -4.24 0.56 9.91
C LEU A 46 -4.52 1.75 10.82
N ALA A 47 -5.48 1.62 11.76
CA ALA A 47 -5.83 2.71 12.67
C ALA A 47 -4.64 3.15 13.53
N ALA A 48 -3.88 2.18 14.05
CA ALA A 48 -2.67 2.45 14.81
C ALA A 48 -1.57 3.10 13.97
N ALA A 49 -1.35 2.62 12.74
CA ALA A 49 -0.36 3.20 11.83
C ALA A 49 -0.68 4.67 11.50
N VAL A 50 -1.96 4.97 11.25
CA VAL A 50 -2.45 6.34 11.00
C VAL A 50 -2.27 7.22 12.24
N ALA A 51 -2.76 6.79 13.40
CA ALA A 51 -2.69 7.56 14.64
C ALA A 51 -1.25 7.85 15.08
N GLN A 52 -0.30 6.96 14.77
CA GLN A 52 1.11 7.10 15.13
C GLN A 52 1.92 7.91 14.11
N GLY A 53 1.33 8.36 13.00
CA GLY A 53 2.11 9.00 11.93
C GLY A 53 3.08 8.04 11.23
N ALA A 54 2.88 6.72 11.34
CA ALA A 54 3.86 5.74 10.93
C ALA A 54 3.81 5.46 9.42
N THR A 55 4.95 5.07 8.85
CA THR A 55 5.01 4.42 7.53
C THR A 55 4.85 2.91 7.69
N ALA A 56 3.93 2.32 6.91
CA ALA A 56 3.65 0.89 6.95
C ALA A 56 3.36 0.32 5.55
N ALA A 57 3.99 -0.82 5.26
CA ALA A 57 3.70 -1.65 4.10
C ALA A 57 2.46 -2.51 4.38
N THR A 58 1.47 -2.47 3.49
CA THR A 58 0.21 -3.17 3.72
C THR A 58 0.26 -4.62 3.25
N THR A 59 -0.31 -5.53 4.05
CA THR A 59 -0.60 -6.91 3.60
C THR A 59 -1.75 -6.91 2.60
N VAL A 60 -2.02 -8.05 1.97
CA VAL A 60 -3.18 -8.26 1.09
C VAL A 60 -4.48 -7.75 1.72
N ALA A 61 -4.76 -8.08 2.98
CA ALA A 61 -5.99 -7.69 3.66
C ALA A 61 -6.13 -6.16 3.84
N ALA A 62 -5.03 -5.49 4.21
CA ALA A 62 -5.01 -4.03 4.33
C ALA A 62 -5.10 -3.35 2.96
N THR A 63 -4.36 -3.86 1.98
CA THR A 63 -4.38 -3.35 0.61
C THR A 63 -5.78 -3.42 0.00
N MET A 64 -6.47 -4.56 0.13
CA MET A 64 -7.85 -4.71 -0.36
C MET A 64 -8.82 -3.73 0.31
N ALA A 65 -8.69 -3.51 1.63
CA ALA A 65 -9.54 -2.57 2.34
C ALA A 65 -9.36 -1.13 1.83
N LEU A 66 -8.11 -0.67 1.68
CA LEU A 66 -7.82 0.66 1.17
C LEU A 66 -8.16 0.81 -0.32
N ALA A 67 -7.88 -0.21 -1.13
CA ALA A 67 -8.24 -0.26 -2.54
C ALA A 67 -9.75 -0.12 -2.72
N HIS A 68 -10.54 -0.87 -1.96
CA HIS A 68 -12.00 -0.80 -1.99
C HIS A 68 -12.51 0.60 -1.65
N LEU A 69 -11.98 1.21 -0.59
CA LEU A 69 -12.33 2.59 -0.20
C LEU A 69 -11.98 3.63 -1.27
N ALA A 70 -10.94 3.39 -2.05
CA ALA A 70 -10.53 4.23 -3.18
C ALA A 70 -11.23 3.88 -4.51
N GLY A 71 -12.20 2.95 -4.51
CA GLY A 71 -12.91 2.53 -5.72
C GLY A 71 -12.09 1.64 -6.67
N VAL A 72 -10.94 1.15 -6.25
CA VAL A 72 -10.10 0.23 -7.04
C VAL A 72 -10.69 -1.17 -6.96
N ARG A 73 -11.07 -1.72 -8.13
CA ARG A 73 -11.77 -3.01 -8.24
C ARG A 73 -10.87 -4.20 -8.56
N VAL A 74 -9.63 -3.94 -8.98
CA VAL A 74 -8.66 -4.97 -9.37
C VAL A 74 -7.37 -4.73 -8.63
N PHE A 75 -6.86 -5.78 -7.97
CA PHE A 75 -5.60 -5.79 -7.24
C PHE A 75 -4.81 -7.03 -7.63
N ALA A 76 -3.52 -6.86 -7.92
CA ALA A 76 -2.59 -7.95 -8.23
C ALA A 76 -1.60 -8.13 -7.08
N THR A 77 -1.41 -9.38 -6.64
CA THR A 77 -0.45 -9.79 -5.61
C THR A 77 0.29 -11.04 -6.04
N GLY A 78 1.49 -11.29 -5.50
CA GLY A 78 2.23 -12.53 -5.76
C GLY A 78 1.58 -13.77 -5.13
N GLY A 79 0.88 -13.59 -4.01
CA GLY A 79 0.15 -14.65 -3.32
C GLY A 79 -0.76 -14.07 -2.23
N ILE A 80 -1.75 -14.86 -1.80
CA ILE A 80 -2.62 -14.53 -0.67
C ILE A 80 -2.18 -15.29 0.58
N GLY A 81 -2.50 -14.76 1.76
CA GLY A 81 -2.32 -15.50 3.02
C GLY A 81 -3.44 -16.54 3.23
N GLY A 82 -3.16 -17.55 4.05
CA GLY A 82 -4.09 -18.60 4.48
C GLY A 82 -3.90 -18.92 5.95
#